data_AF-A0ABD0QL14-F1
#
_entry.id   AF-A0ABD0QL14-F1
#
_cell.length_a   1.000
_cell.length_b   1.000
_cell.length_c   1.000
_cell.angle_alpha   90.00
_cell.angle_beta   90.00
_cell.angle_gamma   90.00
#
_symmetry.space_group_name_H-M   'P 1'
#
loop_
_entity.id
_entity.type
_entity.pdbx_description
1 polymer ?
#
loop_
_entity_poly.entity_id
_entity_poly.type
_entity_poly.pdbx_seq_one_letter_code
_entity_poly.pdbx_strand_id
1 'polypeptide(L)' 'FQNNKTFFFIFQQVNFYHDHTKLILCTQQDEYLLTYINEERTSTTFQLSTLLGTGCTADLRSRLEYALNMLLQRCN' A
#
# COMPACT_ATOMS: atom_id res chain seq x y z
N PHE A 1 -8.29 25.49 4.69
CA PHE A 1 -7.92 24.66 5.86
C PHE A 1 -7.93 23.21 5.40
N GLN A 2 -6.84 22.47 5.18
CA GLN A 2 -5.42 22.71 5.43
C GLN A 2 -4.66 21.72 4.51
N ASN A 3 -3.86 22.25 3.58
CA ASN A 3 -2.79 21.53 2.91
C ASN A 3 -1.83 21.00 4.00
N ASN A 4 -1.61 19.68 4.10
CA ASN A 4 -0.48 19.08 4.85
C ASN A 4 -0.43 17.55 4.75
N LYS A 5 -0.42 16.96 3.56
CA LYS A 5 0.09 15.58 3.42
C LYS A 5 0.94 15.46 2.16
N THR A 6 2.18 15.89 2.28
CA THR A 6 3.24 15.60 1.31
C THR A 6 3.44 14.08 1.29
N PHE A 7 2.74 13.37 0.41
CA PHE A 7 2.93 11.93 0.20
C PHE A 7 4.02 11.66 -0.81
N PHE A 8 5.11 11.02 -0.38
CA PHE A 8 6.18 10.61 -1.28
C PHE A 8 5.82 9.28 -1.95
N PHE A 9 5.33 9.36 -3.19
CA PHE A 9 5.30 8.25 -4.13
C PHE A 9 6.71 8.11 -4.71
N ILE A 10 7.53 7.30 -4.05
CA ILE A 10 8.61 6.60 -4.75
C ILE A 10 7.89 5.43 -5.44
N PHE A 11 8.15 5.20 -6.73
CA PHE A 11 7.33 4.42 -7.68
C PHE A 11 6.75 3.05 -7.24
N GLN A 12 7.12 2.53 -6.07
CA GLN A 12 6.71 1.24 -5.52
C GLN A 12 6.19 1.30 -4.08
N GLN A 13 6.02 2.49 -3.48
CA GLN A 13 5.66 2.62 -2.07
C GLN A 13 4.66 3.76 -1.80
N VAL A 14 3.70 3.47 -0.92
CA VAL A 14 2.75 4.41 -0.35
C VAL A 14 3.00 4.53 1.16
N ASN A 15 3.26 5.75 1.61
CA ASN A 15 3.59 6.05 3.01
C ASN A 15 2.45 6.80 3.69
N PHE A 16 1.75 6.19 4.64
CA PHE A 16 0.67 6.84 5.38
C PHE A 16 1.24 7.66 6.54
N TYR A 17 1.09 8.99 6.47
CA TYR A 17 1.66 9.91 7.47
C TYR A 17 0.85 9.97 8.76
N HIS A 18 -0.42 9.56 8.72
CA HIS A 18 -1.30 9.67 9.88
C HIS A 18 -1.00 8.63 10.95
N ASP A 19 -0.74 7.40 10.53
CA ASP A 19 -0.54 6.21 11.38
C ASP A 19 0.86 5.59 11.19
N HIS A 20 1.72 6.23 10.39
CA HIS A 20 3.05 5.74 10.04
C HIS A 20 3.09 4.38 9.32
N THR A 21 1.95 3.88 8.83
CA THR A 21 1.88 2.62 8.07
C THR A 21 2.41 2.80 6.64
N LYS A 22 2.78 1.69 5.99
CA LYS A 22 3.34 1.72 4.62
C LYS A 22 2.84 0.53 3.82
N LEU A 23 2.59 0.76 2.54
CA LEU A 23 2.44 -0.29 1.55
C LEU A 23 3.59 -0.21 0.57
N ILE A 24 4.22 -1.35 0.30
CA ILE A 24 5.27 -1.48 -0.71
C ILE A 24 4.82 -2.58 -1.66
N LEU A 25 4.75 -2.27 -2.96
CA LEU A 25 4.44 -3.22 -4.01
C LEU A 25 5.73 -3.49 -4.79
N CYS A 26 6.12 -4.75 -4.97
CA CYS A 26 7.24 -5.10 -5.82
C CYS A 26 6.91 -6.33 -6.69
N THR A 27 7.69 -6.50 -7.75
CA THR A 27 7.63 -7.68 -8.61
C THR A 27 8.88 -8.52 -8.40
N GLN A 28 8.71 -9.83 -8.20
CA GLN A 28 9.79 -10.79 -8.07
C GLN A 28 9.42 -12.05 -8.85
N GLN A 29 10.23 -12.45 -9.84
CA GLN A 29 10.02 -13.67 -10.64
C GLN A 29 8.58 -13.78 -11.20
N ASP A 30 8.09 -12.70 -11.82
CA ASP A 30 6.72 -12.57 -12.35
C ASP A 30 5.58 -12.63 -11.31
N GLU A 31 5.89 -12.67 -10.03
CA GLU A 31 4.93 -12.53 -8.94
C GLU A 31 4.90 -11.10 -8.38
N TYR A 32 3.70 -10.63 -8.03
CA TYR A 32 3.51 -9.38 -7.30
C TYR A 32 3.49 -9.65 -5.80
N LEU A 33 4.39 -8.98 -5.08
CA LEU A 33 4.49 -9.02 -3.63
C LEU A 33 4.06 -7.69 -3.03
N LEU A 34 3.19 -7.76 -2.02
CA LEU A 34 2.76 -6.63 -1.22
C LEU A 34 3.37 -6.74 0.17
N THR A 35 4.20 -5.77 0.56
CA THR A 35 4.68 -5.64 1.93
C THR A 35 3.91 -4.55 2.65
N TYR A 36 3.23 -4.92 3.73
CA TYR A 36 2.59 -4.00 4.66
C TYR A 36 3.49 -3.78 5.87
N ILE A 37 3.76 -2.53 6.20
CA ILE A 37 4.44 -2.14 7.44
C ILE A 37 3.41 -1.46 8.32
N ASN A 38 3.12 -2.05 9.47
CA ASN A 38 2.12 -1.55 10.40
C ASN A 38 2.67 -0.45 11.32
N GLU A 39 1.85 0.00 12.27
CA GLU A 39 2.17 1.09 13.21
C GLU A 39 3.35 0.72 14.13
N GLU A 40 3.47 -0.55 14.53
CA GLU A 40 4.60 -1.07 15.31
C GLU A 40 5.88 -1.27 14.49
N ARG A 41 5.90 -0.85 13.21
CA ARG A 41 7.01 -1.05 12.27
C ARG A 41 7.32 -2.53 11.98
N THR A 42 6.35 -3.40 12.18
CA THR A 42 6.42 -4.82 11.78
C THR A 42 6.09 -4.93 10.31
N SER A 43 6.93 -5.63 9.55
CA SER A 43 6.69 -5.92 8.13
C SER A 43 6.01 -7.27 7.96
N THR A 44 5.04 -7.32 7.06
CA THR A 44 4.42 -8.57 6.60
C THR A 44 4.31 -8.53 5.09
N THR A 45 4.82 -9.56 4.43
CA THR A 45 4.82 -9.67 2.97
C THR A 45 3.85 -10.74 2.52
N PHE A 46 3.04 -10.40 1.53
CA PHE A 46 2.01 -11.26 0.96
C PHE A 46 2.20 -11.35 -0.55
N GLN A 47 2.00 -12.53 -1.12
CA GLN A 47 1.74 -12.64 -2.55
C GLN A 47 0.37 -12.04 -2.84
N LEU A 48 0.27 -11.19 -3.87
CA LEU A 48 -0.98 -10.55 -4.25
C LEU A 48 -2.01 -11.60 -4.71
N SER A 49 -1.56 -12.66 -5.39
CA SER A 49 -2.37 -13.83 -5.76
C SER A 49 -3.04 -14.48 -4.54
N THR A 50 -2.30 -14.62 -3.44
CA THR A 50 -2.84 -15.17 -2.19
C THR A 50 -3.91 -14.25 -1.60
N LEU A 51 -3.66 -12.93 -1.56
CA LEU A 51 -4.65 -11.95 -1.07
C LEU A 51 -5.93 -11.95 -1.91
N LEU A 52 -5.85 -12.20 -3.21
CA LEU A 52 -7.02 -12.34 -4.08
C LEU A 52 -7.87 -13.57 -3.72
N GLY A 53 -7.23 -14.67 -3.31
CA GLY A 53 -7.92 -15.91 -2.92
C GLY A 53 -8.44 -15.93 -1.49
N THR A 54 -7.69 -15.40 -0.53
CA THR A 54 -8.02 -15.47 0.91
C THR A 54 -8.64 -14.20 1.46
N GLY A 55 -8.60 -13.10 0.71
CA GLY A 55 -8.96 -11.78 1.20
C GLY A 55 -7.90 -11.20 2.14
N CYS A 56 -8.26 -10.09 2.77
CA CYS A 56 -7.42 -9.37 3.73
C CYS A 56 -8.26 -8.65 4.79
N THR A 57 -7.58 -8.07 5.79
CA THR A 57 -8.25 -7.24 6.80
C THR A 57 -8.85 -5.98 6.17
N ALA A 58 -9.91 -5.45 6.79
CA ALA A 58 -10.56 -4.22 6.32
C ALA A 58 -9.57 -3.04 6.26
N ASP A 59 -8.65 -2.97 7.21
CA ASP A 59 -7.61 -1.95 7.29
C ASP A 59 -6.63 -2.03 6.12
N LEU A 60 -6.19 -3.24 5.76
CA LEU A 60 -5.30 -3.43 4.61
C LEU A 60 -6.04 -3.11 3.30
N ARG A 61 -7.30 -3.55 3.20
CA ARG A 61 -8.16 -3.27 2.04
C ARG A 61 -8.36 -1.77 1.82
N SER A 62 -8.69 -1.01 2.86
CA SER A 62 -8.88 0.44 2.75
C SER A 62 -7.62 1.15 2.25
N ARG A 63 -6.45 0.71 2.71
CA ARG A 63 -5.16 1.24 2.27
C ARG A 63 -4.84 0.88 0.80
N LEU A 64 -5.21 -0.33 0.36
CA LEU A 64 -5.08 -0.74 -1.04
C LEU A 64 -6.02 0.05 -1.96
N GLU A 65 -7.28 0.25 -1.56
CA GLU A 65 -8.24 1.07 -2.30
C GLU A 65 -7.76 2.53 -2.40
N TYR A 66 -7.20 3.09 -1.32
CA TYR A 66 -6.60 4.41 -1.34
C TYR A 66 -5.39 4.49 -2.30
N ALA A 67 -4.48 3.50 -2.23
CA ALA A 67 -3.31 3.43 -3.11
C ALA A 67 -3.73 3.35 -4.59
N LEU A 68 -4.75 2.55 -4.91
CA LEU A 68 -5.31 2.44 -6.25
C LEU A 68 -5.89 3.77 -6.74
N ASN A 69 -6.73 4.43 -5.92
CA ASN A 69 -7.31 5.73 -6.27
C ASN A 69 -6.22 6.79 -6.55
N MET A 70 -5.13 6.76 -5.79
CA MET A 70 -3.99 7.67 -6.02
C MET A 70 -3.26 7.38 -7.33
N LEU A 71 -3.07 6.12 -7.69
CA LEU A 71 -2.48 5.74 -8.98
C LEU A 71 -3.37 6.22 -10.13
N LEU A 72 -4.68 5.98 -10.04
CA LEU A 72 -5.63 6.40 -11.07
C LEU A 72 -5.67 7.93 -11.26
N GLN A 73 -5.53 8.70 -10.18
CA GLN A 73 -5.45 10.17 -10.28
C GLN A 73 -4.18 10.67 -10.96
N ARG A 74 -3.09 9.90 -10.96
CA ARG A 74 -1.84 10.28 -11.67
C ARG A 74 -1.81 9.83 -13.13
N CYS A 75 -2.71 8.95 -13.53
CA CYS A 75 -2.84 8.48 -14.91
C CYS A 75 -3.84 9.31 -15.74
N ASN A 76 -4.51 10.30 -15.14
CA ASN A 76 -5.31 11.34 -15.80
C ASN A 76 -4.54 12.66 -15.83
#